data_AF-A0A2T5LFW6-F1
#
_entry.id   AF-A0A2T5LFW6-F1
#
_cell.length_a   1.000
_cell.length_b   1.000
_cell.length_c   1.000
_cell.angle_alpha   90.00
_cell.angle_beta   90.00
_cell.angle_gamma   90.00
#
_symmetry.space_group_name_H-M   'P 1'
#
loop_
_entity.id
_entity.type
_entity.pdbx_description
1 polymer ?
#
loop_
_entity_poly.entity_id
_entity_poly.type
_entity_poly.pdbx_seq_one_letter_code
_entity_poly.pdbx_strand_id
1 'polypeptide(L)'
;MSHPIARTSGLHARWPALALAVFIAAPALANDSPILSQMQAIDLSSRVARQVPGVTDLVIAPMPYEAANELAAKTSEEAKLHPPPDLEDLWLTVLLKISPSTTPPAGYGSTWYVSVSTGADKPVDLPATAIAKAQIPGIKILPASAAPGVTAGNGATQGDYHIGIGIPLKRPDGNYDVTYGYYCGVVCGTSVTAVMSHDHWGWHIVSSRRNWVS
;
A
#
# COMPACT_ATOMS: atom_id res chain seq x y z
N MET A 1 -28.13 50.76 -66.48
CA MET A 1 -28.45 49.41 -66.98
C MET A 1 -27.76 48.41 -66.07
N SER A 2 -28.54 47.45 -65.56
CA SER A 2 -28.13 46.24 -64.81
C SER A 2 -27.56 46.39 -63.39
N HIS A 3 -28.48 46.66 -62.47
CA HIS A 3 -28.70 46.10 -61.12
C HIS A 3 -28.03 44.74 -60.76
N PRO A 4 -28.03 44.28 -59.47
CA PRO A 4 -28.10 44.99 -58.17
C PRO A 4 -27.41 44.25 -56.97
N ILE A 5 -27.76 44.69 -55.74
CA ILE A 5 -27.85 43.93 -54.46
C ILE A 5 -26.55 43.77 -53.65
N ALA A 6 -26.48 44.02 -52.33
CA ALA A 6 -27.44 44.56 -51.37
C ALA A 6 -26.78 44.82 -50.00
N ARG A 7 -27.19 45.95 -49.39
CA ARG A 7 -27.63 46.16 -47.98
C ARG A 7 -26.75 45.67 -46.81
N THR A 8 -26.19 46.60 -46.02
CA THR A 8 -26.72 47.19 -44.74
C THR A 8 -26.85 46.18 -43.61
N SER A 9 -26.56 46.43 -42.34
CA SER A 9 -25.96 47.51 -41.56
C SER A 9 -25.94 46.99 -40.13
N GLY A 10 -24.95 47.38 -39.33
CA GLY A 10 -25.24 47.82 -37.97
C GLY A 10 -25.11 46.84 -36.80
N LEU A 11 -24.29 47.31 -35.86
CA LEU A 11 -24.49 47.35 -34.40
C LEU A 11 -24.35 46.07 -33.55
N HIS A 12 -23.32 46.17 -32.70
CA HIS A 12 -23.31 46.00 -31.24
C HIS A 12 -23.81 44.69 -30.60
N ALA A 13 -22.87 44.18 -29.78
CA ALA A 13 -23.05 43.75 -28.39
C ALA A 13 -23.32 42.26 -28.08
N ARG A 14 -22.45 41.79 -27.17
CA ARG A 14 -22.67 40.83 -26.06
C ARG A 14 -22.84 39.33 -26.41
N TRP A 15 -21.94 38.55 -25.78
CA TRP A 15 -21.93 37.12 -25.45
C TRP A 15 -23.32 36.52 -25.11
N PRO A 16 -23.60 35.19 -25.22
CA PRO A 16 -22.76 34.11 -24.65
C PRO A 16 -22.86 32.68 -25.28
N ALA A 17 -22.19 31.73 -24.61
CA ALA A 17 -22.57 30.31 -24.40
C ALA A 17 -22.19 29.21 -25.43
N LEU A 18 -21.46 28.22 -24.88
CA LEU A 18 -21.56 26.76 -25.05
C LEU A 18 -21.61 26.14 -26.46
N ALA A 19 -20.58 25.32 -26.77
CA ALA A 19 -20.81 24.01 -27.40
C ALA A 19 -19.65 23.04 -27.12
N LEU A 20 -20.04 21.84 -26.67
CA LEU A 20 -19.28 20.60 -26.57
C LEU A 20 -18.49 20.27 -27.84
N ALA A 21 -17.30 19.68 -27.67
CA ALA A 21 -16.85 18.58 -28.51
C ALA A 21 -15.95 17.62 -27.71
N VAL A 22 -16.40 16.36 -27.67
CA VAL A 22 -15.77 15.16 -27.12
C VAL A 22 -14.72 14.64 -28.12
N PHE A 23 -13.56 14.14 -27.66
CA PHE A 23 -13.05 12.77 -27.92
C PHE A 23 -11.61 12.57 -27.40
N ILE A 24 -11.52 11.71 -26.37
CA ILE A 24 -10.56 10.62 -26.13
C ILE A 24 -9.15 10.75 -26.73
N ALA A 25 -8.17 10.90 -25.85
CA ALA A 25 -6.93 10.13 -25.89
C ALA A 25 -6.39 9.99 -24.46
N ALA A 26 -6.46 8.78 -23.89
CA ALA A 26 -5.51 8.43 -22.84
C ALA A 26 -4.13 8.25 -23.50
N PRO A 27 -3.06 8.64 -22.79
CA PRO A 27 -2.07 7.63 -22.51
C PRO A 27 -1.82 7.52 -21.00
N ALA A 28 -1.65 6.28 -20.58
CA ALA A 28 -0.98 5.92 -19.35
C ALA A 28 0.42 6.59 -19.31
N LEU A 29 0.72 7.28 -18.21
CA LEU A 29 2.08 7.47 -17.73
C LEU A 29 2.08 7.33 -16.22
N ALA A 30 3.10 6.61 -15.76
CA ALA A 30 3.37 6.17 -14.41
C ALA A 30 3.23 7.29 -13.36
N ASN A 31 2.51 6.99 -12.27
CA ASN A 31 2.57 7.81 -11.08
C ASN A 31 3.57 7.16 -10.12
N ASP A 32 4.86 7.42 -10.38
CA ASP A 32 5.95 7.21 -9.43
C ASP A 32 5.84 8.29 -8.33
N SER A 33 5.08 8.00 -7.28
CA SER A 33 5.10 8.81 -6.05
C SER A 33 5.97 8.12 -5.01
N PRO A 34 7.10 8.72 -4.57
CA PRO A 34 7.89 8.15 -3.50
C PRO A 34 7.14 8.39 -2.19
N ILE A 35 6.63 7.33 -1.57
CA ILE A 35 6.13 7.41 -0.19
C ILE A 35 7.36 7.47 0.72
N LEU A 36 7.87 8.69 0.93
CA LEU A 36 8.89 9.01 1.92
C LEU A 36 8.34 8.69 3.32
N SER A 37 9.14 8.03 4.17
CA SER A 37 8.76 7.84 5.57
C SER A 37 8.70 9.20 6.29
N GLN A 38 7.93 9.32 7.37
CA GLN A 38 7.71 10.58 8.11
C GLN A 38 9.00 11.34 8.46
N MET A 39 10.13 10.66 8.66
CA MET A 39 11.42 11.32 8.94
C MET A 39 12.03 11.99 7.70
N GLN A 40 11.82 11.44 6.50
CA GLN A 40 12.41 11.99 5.27
C GLN A 40 11.61 13.18 4.73
N ALA A 41 10.29 13.23 4.98
CA ALA A 41 9.45 14.38 4.64
C ALA A 41 9.85 15.66 5.41
N ILE A 42 10.30 15.50 6.67
CA ILE A 42 10.77 16.60 7.51
C ILE A 42 12.14 17.12 7.03
N ASP A 43 13.05 16.23 6.62
CA ASP A 43 14.39 16.60 6.15
C ASP A 43 14.36 17.25 4.75
N LEU A 44 13.53 16.75 3.82
CA LEU A 44 13.39 17.31 2.47
C LEU A 44 12.76 18.72 2.50
N SER A 45 11.72 18.91 3.33
CA SER A 45 11.06 20.22 3.49
C SER A 45 12.02 21.28 4.04
N SER A 46 12.98 20.89 4.88
CA SER A 46 13.97 21.81 5.46
C SER A 46 15.04 22.30 4.46
N ARG A 47 15.31 21.54 3.39
CA ARG A 47 16.30 21.87 2.36
C ARG A 47 15.70 22.74 1.25
N VAL A 48 14.46 22.46 0.85
CA VAL A 48 13.76 23.24 -0.19
C VAL A 48 13.39 24.64 0.32
N ALA A 49 12.96 24.76 1.58
CA ALA A 49 12.65 26.06 2.21
C ALA A 49 13.86 27.01 2.33
N ARG A 50 15.09 26.50 2.19
CA ARG A 50 16.33 27.29 2.25
C ARG A 50 16.83 27.79 0.89
N GLN A 51 16.21 27.40 -0.23
CA GLN A 51 16.74 27.66 -1.57
C GLN A 51 15.94 28.65 -2.43
N VAL A 52 14.76 29.12 -2.00
CA VAL A 52 13.97 30.10 -2.77
C VAL A 52 13.46 31.22 -1.87
N PRO A 53 14.02 32.44 -1.97
CA PRO A 53 13.49 33.60 -1.25
C PRO A 53 12.08 33.93 -1.74
N GLY A 54 11.08 33.87 -0.85
CA GLY A 54 9.73 34.41 -1.10
C GLY A 54 8.64 33.39 -1.47
N VAL A 55 8.87 32.08 -1.38
CA VAL A 55 7.81 31.07 -1.55
C VAL A 55 7.37 30.54 -0.18
N THR A 56 6.27 31.08 0.34
CA THR A 56 5.50 30.47 1.43
C THR A 56 4.36 29.67 0.81
N ASP A 57 4.43 28.35 0.98
CA ASP A 57 3.43 27.34 0.64
C ASP A 57 3.01 27.22 -0.83
N LEU A 58 3.65 26.29 -1.53
CA LEU A 58 3.02 25.57 -2.62
C LEU A 58 3.17 24.06 -2.39
N VAL A 59 2.29 23.51 -1.56
CA VAL A 59 2.13 22.06 -1.43
C VAL A 59 1.16 21.60 -2.52
N ILE A 60 1.70 21.14 -3.66
CA ILE A 60 0.93 20.35 -4.63
C ILE A 60 0.99 18.90 -4.16
N ALA A 61 0.06 18.50 -3.30
CA ALA A 61 -0.25 17.10 -3.03
C ALA A 61 -1.71 16.84 -3.46
N PRO A 62 -2.01 15.72 -4.14
CA PRO A 62 -3.35 15.48 -4.69
C PRO A 62 -4.46 15.28 -3.64
N MET A 63 -4.14 15.17 -2.35
CA MET A 63 -5.08 15.33 -1.23
C MET A 63 -4.34 15.80 0.04
N PRO A 64 -4.99 16.58 0.93
CA PRO A 64 -4.47 16.90 2.25
C PRO A 64 -4.28 15.62 3.10
N TYR A 65 -3.29 15.64 4.01
CA TYR A 65 -2.92 14.47 4.83
C TYR A 65 -4.09 13.94 5.68
N GLU A 66 -4.94 14.85 6.20
CA GLU A 66 -6.12 14.51 7.01
C GLU A 66 -7.13 13.72 6.19
N ALA A 67 -7.42 14.18 4.97
CA ALA A 67 -8.33 13.50 4.05
C ALA A 67 -7.81 12.10 3.65
N ALA A 68 -6.49 11.95 3.47
CA ALA A 68 -5.89 10.65 3.19
C ALA A 68 -6.03 9.67 4.37
N ASN A 69 -5.85 10.17 5.60
CA ASN A 69 -6.03 9.36 6.82
C ASN A 69 -7.50 8.99 7.06
N GLU A 70 -8.43 9.92 6.84
CA GLU A 70 -9.87 9.66 6.91
C GLU A 70 -10.30 8.61 5.87
N LEU A 71 -9.79 8.71 4.65
CA LEU A 71 -10.06 7.72 3.61
C LEU A 71 -9.52 6.35 3.99
N ALA A 72 -8.27 6.28 4.47
CA ALA A 72 -7.67 5.03 4.93
C ALA A 72 -8.45 4.40 6.10
N ALA A 73 -8.90 5.21 7.04
CA ALA A 73 -9.75 4.77 8.15
C ALA A 73 -11.08 4.20 7.62
N LYS A 74 -11.75 4.92 6.72
CA LYS A 74 -13.01 4.47 6.13
C LYS A 74 -12.85 3.17 5.34
N THR A 75 -11.80 3.05 4.53
CA THR A 75 -11.53 1.83 3.75
C THR A 75 -11.19 0.65 4.67
N SER A 76 -10.51 0.89 5.79
CA SER A 76 -10.26 -0.12 6.82
C SER A 76 -11.55 -0.57 7.50
N GLU A 77 -12.42 0.36 7.89
CA GLU A 77 -13.75 0.03 8.45
C GLU A 77 -14.62 -0.76 7.46
N GLU A 78 -14.60 -0.39 6.18
CA GLU A 78 -15.31 -1.14 5.14
C GLU A 78 -14.76 -2.57 4.98
N ALA A 79 -13.44 -2.72 5.02
CA ALA A 79 -12.79 -4.03 4.96
C ALA A 79 -13.08 -4.90 6.21
N LYS A 80 -13.32 -4.30 7.37
CA LYS A 80 -13.80 -5.03 8.57
C LYS A 80 -15.19 -5.61 8.37
N LEU A 81 -16.08 -4.84 7.74
CA LEU A 81 -17.47 -5.24 7.49
C LEU A 81 -17.59 -6.28 6.36
N HIS A 82 -16.63 -6.24 5.42
CA HIS A 82 -16.63 -7.08 4.23
C HIS A 82 -15.28 -7.78 4.05
N PRO A 83 -14.92 -8.72 4.96
CA PRO A 83 -13.67 -9.44 4.85
C PRO A 83 -13.62 -10.23 3.54
N PRO A 84 -12.43 -10.40 2.94
CA PRO A 84 -12.27 -11.29 1.80
C PRO A 84 -12.64 -12.74 2.18
N PRO A 85 -13.04 -13.56 1.20
CA PRO A 85 -13.21 -14.99 1.43
C PRO A 85 -11.88 -15.63 1.85
N ASP A 86 -11.93 -16.74 2.58
CA ASP A 86 -10.78 -17.62 2.83
C ASP A 86 -9.51 -16.90 3.32
N LEU A 87 -9.67 -16.03 4.32
CA LEU A 87 -8.64 -15.15 4.86
C LEU A 87 -7.36 -15.90 5.31
N GLU A 88 -7.51 -17.14 5.80
CA GLU A 88 -6.35 -17.99 6.14
C GLU A 88 -5.47 -18.30 4.94
N ASP A 89 -6.09 -18.65 3.80
CA ASP A 89 -5.39 -19.04 2.59
C ASP A 89 -4.74 -17.81 1.91
N LEU A 90 -5.31 -16.63 2.12
CA LEU A 90 -4.66 -15.35 1.78
C LEU A 90 -3.38 -15.15 2.59
N TRP A 91 -3.42 -15.32 3.91
CA TRP A 91 -2.23 -15.19 4.76
C TRP A 91 -1.15 -16.21 4.40
N LEU A 92 -1.56 -17.44 4.12
CA LEU A 92 -0.67 -18.51 3.64
C LEU A 92 0.04 -18.11 2.35
N THR A 93 -0.69 -17.56 1.39
CA THR A 93 -0.12 -17.06 0.12
C THR A 93 0.93 -15.98 0.36
N VAL A 94 0.68 -15.07 1.30
CA VAL A 94 1.66 -14.04 1.70
C VAL A 94 2.90 -14.67 2.34
N LEU A 95 2.73 -15.61 3.28
CA LEU A 95 3.86 -16.29 3.93
C LEU A 95 4.70 -17.09 2.93
N LEU A 96 4.06 -17.81 2.01
CA LEU A 96 4.74 -18.53 0.92
C LEU A 96 5.49 -17.57 0.00
N LYS A 97 4.96 -16.37 -0.25
CA LYS A 97 5.67 -15.35 -1.04
C LYS A 97 6.93 -14.83 -0.34
N ILE A 98 6.88 -14.68 0.98
CA ILE A 98 8.03 -14.23 1.79
C ILE A 98 9.05 -15.36 1.97
N SER A 99 8.62 -16.63 1.82
CA SER A 99 9.47 -17.80 2.02
C SER A 99 10.78 -17.68 1.24
N PRO A 100 11.93 -17.95 1.88
CA PRO A 100 13.17 -18.03 1.14
C PRO A 100 13.08 -19.16 0.10
N SER A 101 13.69 -18.95 -1.06
CA SER A 101 13.73 -19.95 -2.14
C SER A 101 14.61 -21.16 -1.80
N THR A 102 15.43 -21.04 -0.77
CA THR A 102 16.29 -22.10 -0.23
C THR A 102 16.11 -22.18 1.27
N THR A 103 16.16 -23.39 1.83
CA THR A 103 16.12 -23.60 3.28
C THR A 103 17.21 -22.77 3.97
N PRO A 104 16.86 -21.89 4.91
CA PRO A 104 17.86 -21.09 5.60
C PRO A 104 18.75 -21.98 6.49
N PRO A 105 20.02 -21.61 6.70
CA PRO A 105 20.87 -22.28 7.68
C PRO A 105 20.22 -22.19 9.07
N ALA A 106 20.38 -23.24 9.87
CA ALA A 106 19.80 -23.29 11.20
C ALA A 106 20.25 -22.09 12.04
N GLY A 107 19.28 -21.34 12.60
CA GLY A 107 19.51 -20.26 13.55
C GLY A 107 19.15 -18.86 13.05
N TYR A 108 19.40 -18.53 11.77
CA TYR A 108 19.06 -17.21 11.21
C TYR A 108 17.90 -17.30 10.22
N GLY A 109 16.84 -16.54 10.46
CA GLY A 109 15.64 -16.52 9.63
C GLY A 109 14.77 -17.76 9.74
N SER A 110 15.11 -18.71 10.61
CA SER A 110 14.42 -20.00 10.75
C SER A 110 13.22 -19.96 11.68
N THR A 111 12.97 -18.88 12.42
CA THR A 111 11.77 -18.72 13.26
C THR A 111 11.03 -17.45 12.87
N TRP A 112 9.73 -17.57 12.58
CA TRP A 112 8.86 -16.47 12.21
C TRP A 112 7.76 -16.30 13.25
N TYR A 113 7.67 -15.11 13.84
CA TYR A 113 6.61 -14.68 14.74
C TYR A 113 5.59 -13.86 13.95
N VAL A 114 4.40 -14.42 13.74
CA VAL A 114 3.44 -13.86 12.77
C VAL A 114 2.22 -13.27 13.48
N SER A 115 1.91 -12.03 13.12
CA SER A 115 0.67 -11.34 13.46
C SER A 115 -0.11 -10.99 12.19
N VAL A 116 -1.44 -11.04 12.29
CA VAL A 116 -2.35 -10.75 11.20
C VAL A 116 -3.41 -9.75 11.65
N SER A 117 -3.77 -8.82 10.79
CA SER A 117 -4.89 -7.92 11.03
C SER A 117 -6.15 -8.52 10.40
N THR A 118 -7.14 -8.73 11.24
CA THR A 118 -8.53 -9.06 10.84
C THR A 118 -9.40 -7.81 10.76
N GLY A 119 -8.78 -6.63 10.91
CA GLY A 119 -9.50 -5.38 11.09
C GLY A 119 -9.93 -5.07 12.52
N ALA A 120 -9.63 -5.92 13.50
CA ALA A 120 -9.69 -5.49 14.90
C ALA A 120 -8.66 -4.37 15.19
N ASP A 121 -8.88 -3.60 16.25
CA ASP A 121 -8.01 -2.47 16.66
C ASP A 121 -6.55 -2.88 16.88
N LYS A 122 -6.31 -4.17 17.14
CA LYS A 122 -4.98 -4.73 17.31
C LYS A 122 -4.81 -5.94 16.39
N PRO A 123 -3.62 -6.10 15.77
CA PRO A 123 -3.25 -7.37 15.14
C PRO A 123 -3.41 -8.51 16.13
N VAL A 124 -3.86 -9.65 15.63
CA VAL A 124 -4.04 -10.89 16.38
C VAL A 124 -2.98 -11.90 15.95
N ASP A 125 -2.82 -12.95 16.75
CA ASP A 125 -1.96 -14.06 16.37
C ASP A 125 -2.49 -14.77 15.12
N LEU A 126 -1.56 -15.28 14.30
CA LEU A 126 -1.92 -16.18 13.21
C LEU A 126 -2.62 -17.43 13.80
N PRO A 127 -3.83 -17.82 13.32
CA PRO A 127 -4.52 -18.99 13.84
C PRO A 127 -3.70 -20.27 13.73
N ALA A 128 -3.86 -21.17 14.70
CA ALA A 128 -3.13 -22.44 14.75
C ALA A 128 -3.36 -23.31 13.49
N THR A 129 -4.56 -23.22 12.91
CA THR A 129 -4.93 -23.85 11.63
C THR A 129 -4.07 -23.34 10.47
N ALA A 130 -3.90 -22.04 10.35
CA ALA A 130 -3.03 -21.43 9.34
C ALA A 130 -1.55 -21.75 9.58
N ILE A 131 -1.08 -21.76 10.84
CA ILE A 131 0.29 -22.18 11.20
C ILE A 131 0.54 -23.63 10.73
N ALA A 132 -0.41 -24.53 11.00
CA ALA A 132 -0.28 -25.94 10.63
C ALA A 132 -0.25 -26.16 9.09
N LYS A 133 -0.95 -25.32 8.33
CA LYS A 133 -1.00 -25.36 6.86
C LYS A 133 0.24 -24.78 6.18
N ALA A 134 0.87 -23.76 6.77
CA ALA A 134 1.92 -22.99 6.09
C ALA A 134 3.16 -23.79 5.71
N GLN A 135 3.47 -24.86 6.47
CA GLN A 135 4.57 -25.83 6.24
C GLN A 135 5.68 -25.36 5.30
N ILE A 136 6.46 -24.37 5.75
CA ILE A 136 7.58 -23.83 4.97
C ILE A 136 8.87 -24.57 5.39
N PRO A 137 9.58 -25.24 4.47
CA PRO A 137 10.77 -26.01 4.81
C PRO A 137 11.84 -25.20 5.54
N GLY A 138 12.21 -25.65 6.76
CA GLY A 138 13.21 -25.01 7.61
C GLY A 138 12.77 -23.74 8.32
N ILE A 139 11.48 -23.40 8.24
CA ILE A 139 10.90 -22.25 8.95
C ILE A 139 9.93 -22.77 10.02
N LYS A 140 10.18 -22.37 11.26
CA LYS A 140 9.29 -22.55 12.40
C LYS A 140 8.39 -21.32 12.51
N ILE A 141 7.10 -21.47 12.21
CA ILE A 141 6.12 -20.40 12.35
C ILE A 141 5.48 -20.48 13.73
N LEU A 142 5.43 -19.34 14.43
CA LEU A 142 4.87 -19.18 15.76
C LEU A 142 3.93 -17.96 15.80
N PRO A 143 2.95 -17.96 16.72
CA PRO A 143 2.14 -16.77 16.96
C PRO A 143 3.01 -15.61 17.46
N ALA A 144 2.68 -14.38 17.09
CA ALA A 144 3.42 -13.19 17.51
C ALA A 144 3.48 -13.04 19.04
N SER A 145 2.44 -13.45 19.76
CA SER A 145 2.42 -13.45 21.23
C SER A 145 3.46 -14.37 21.88
N ALA A 146 3.98 -15.36 21.16
CA ALA A 146 5.06 -16.23 21.62
C ALA A 146 6.46 -15.65 21.37
N ALA A 147 6.56 -14.45 20.79
CA ALA A 147 7.84 -13.80 20.59
C ALA A 147 8.54 -13.55 21.92
N PRO A 148 9.86 -13.79 22.01
CA PRO A 148 10.61 -13.43 23.20
C PRO A 148 10.48 -11.94 23.46
N GLY A 149 10.28 -11.56 24.72
CA GLY A 149 10.24 -10.16 25.11
C GLY A 149 11.52 -9.45 24.69
N VAL A 150 11.39 -8.28 24.08
CA VAL A 150 12.53 -7.45 23.64
C VAL A 150 13.17 -6.84 24.89
N THR A 151 14.05 -7.58 25.55
CA THR A 151 14.87 -7.01 26.61
C THR A 151 15.85 -6.05 25.94
N ALA A 152 15.84 -4.78 26.33
CA ALA A 152 16.77 -3.76 25.83
C ALA A 152 18.21 -4.10 26.25
N GLY A 153 18.81 -5.05 25.56
CA GLY A 153 20.20 -5.47 25.68
C GLY A 153 20.76 -5.71 24.30
N ASN A 154 22.04 -5.41 24.12
CA ASN A 154 22.76 -5.42 22.83
C ASN A 154 22.78 -6.78 22.10
N GLY A 155 22.16 -7.82 22.65
CA GLY A 155 21.89 -9.06 21.94
C GLY A 155 20.61 -8.90 21.16
N ALA A 156 20.71 -8.43 19.91
CA ALA A 156 19.62 -8.65 18.97
C ALA A 156 19.25 -10.14 19.04
N THR A 157 17.96 -10.44 19.12
CA THR A 157 17.36 -11.70 18.64
C THR A 157 17.58 -11.77 17.13
N GLN A 158 18.86 -11.76 16.74
CA GLN A 158 19.44 -11.46 15.45
C GLN A 158 19.28 -12.70 14.56
N GLY A 159 18.04 -13.03 14.25
CA GLY A 159 17.70 -14.27 13.56
C GLY A 159 16.21 -14.53 13.47
N ASP A 160 15.39 -13.97 14.36
CA ASP A 160 13.95 -14.18 14.30
C ASP A 160 13.27 -13.09 13.45
N TYR A 161 12.27 -13.50 12.68
CA TYR A 161 11.49 -12.58 11.85
C TYR A 161 10.17 -12.26 12.54
N HIS A 162 9.87 -10.99 12.73
CA HIS A 162 8.56 -10.50 13.13
C HIS A 162 7.79 -10.11 11.88
N ILE A 163 6.74 -10.85 11.56
CA ILE A 163 5.95 -10.65 10.34
C ILE A 163 4.59 -10.08 10.73
N GLY A 164 4.21 -9.01 10.02
CA GLY A 164 2.87 -8.42 10.11
C GLY A 164 2.19 -8.50 8.76
N ILE A 165 0.97 -9.03 8.73
CA ILE A 165 0.10 -9.00 7.55
C ILE A 165 -1.10 -8.11 7.88
N GLY A 166 -1.26 -7.02 7.14
CA GLY A 166 -2.34 -6.06 7.32
C GLY A 166 -3.69 -6.54 6.78
N ILE A 167 -4.72 -5.74 7.02
CA ILE A 167 -6.07 -6.01 6.54
C ILE A 167 -6.11 -5.90 5.01
N PRO A 168 -6.66 -6.90 4.30
CA PRO A 168 -6.87 -6.81 2.86
C PRO A 168 -7.91 -5.73 2.51
N LEU A 169 -7.53 -4.77 1.68
CA LEU A 169 -8.41 -3.68 1.25
C LEU A 169 -8.95 -3.98 -0.15
N LYS A 170 -10.28 -4.14 -0.27
CA LYS A 170 -10.91 -4.44 -1.56
C LYS A 170 -10.80 -3.25 -2.51
N ARG A 171 -10.44 -3.52 -3.75
CA ARG A 171 -10.30 -2.55 -4.84
C ARG A 171 -11.55 -2.54 -5.73
N PRO A 172 -11.78 -1.47 -6.51
CA PRO A 172 -12.88 -1.41 -7.48
C PRO A 172 -12.83 -2.50 -8.56
N ASP A 173 -11.64 -3.02 -8.86
CA ASP A 173 -11.43 -4.11 -9.83
C ASP A 173 -11.69 -5.51 -9.23
N GLY A 174 -12.10 -5.59 -7.96
CA GLY A 174 -12.39 -6.84 -7.26
C GLY A 174 -11.17 -7.51 -6.62
N ASN A 175 -9.95 -7.03 -6.89
CA ASN A 175 -8.74 -7.49 -6.22
C ASN A 175 -8.60 -6.84 -4.83
N TYR A 176 -7.56 -7.24 -4.10
CA TYR A 176 -7.29 -6.76 -2.75
C TYR A 176 -5.86 -6.21 -2.64
N ASP A 177 -5.71 -5.00 -2.09
CA ASP A 177 -4.40 -4.52 -1.65
C ASP A 177 -4.11 -5.08 -0.25
N VAL A 178 -3.04 -5.85 -0.12
CA VAL A 178 -2.60 -6.45 1.14
C VAL A 178 -1.20 -5.94 1.46
N THR A 179 -1.10 -5.16 2.54
CA THR A 179 0.21 -4.69 3.02
C THR A 179 0.77 -5.68 4.02
N TYR A 180 2.00 -6.11 3.82
CA TYR A 180 2.74 -6.94 4.78
C TYR A 180 4.16 -6.43 4.96
N GLY A 181 4.79 -6.83 6.05
CA GLY A 181 6.17 -6.48 6.34
C GLY A 181 6.81 -7.51 7.24
N TYR A 182 8.14 -7.49 7.25
CA TYR A 182 8.92 -8.25 8.21
C TYR A 182 10.05 -7.40 8.79
N TYR A 183 10.41 -7.71 10.02
CA TYR A 183 11.49 -7.06 10.77
C TYR A 183 12.35 -8.15 11.42
N CYS A 184 13.68 -8.09 11.22
CA CYS A 184 14.63 -9.07 11.76
C CYS A 184 15.65 -8.43 12.71
N GLY A 185 15.23 -7.40 13.46
CA GLY A 185 16.13 -6.62 14.30
C GLY A 185 16.85 -5.53 13.52
N VAL A 186 18.05 -5.16 13.98
CA VAL A 186 18.90 -4.13 13.34
C VAL A 186 19.42 -4.49 11.94
N VAL A 187 19.15 -5.71 11.48
CA VAL A 187 19.71 -6.25 10.24
C VAL A 187 18.81 -6.01 9.04
N CYS A 188 17.48 -5.95 9.24
CA CYS A 188 16.55 -5.73 8.15
C CYS A 188 15.16 -5.29 8.60
N GLY A 189 14.51 -4.51 7.73
CA GLY A 189 13.07 -4.30 7.74
C GLY A 189 12.53 -4.07 6.33
N THR A 190 11.29 -4.49 6.07
CA THR A 190 10.60 -4.11 4.82
C THR A 190 9.11 -3.94 5.01
N SER A 191 8.52 -3.13 4.12
CA SER A 191 7.08 -3.11 3.87
C SER A 191 6.81 -3.27 2.38
N VAL A 192 5.83 -4.09 2.05
CA VAL A 192 5.38 -4.41 0.70
C VAL A 192 3.85 -4.33 0.66
N THR A 193 3.29 -3.77 -0.41
CA THR A 193 1.87 -3.91 -0.73
C THR A 193 1.74 -4.82 -1.94
N ALA A 194 1.03 -5.94 -1.78
CA ALA A 194 0.69 -6.86 -2.85
C ALA A 194 -0.76 -6.65 -3.31
N VAL A 195 -0.98 -6.70 -4.62
CA VAL A 195 -2.31 -6.85 -5.21
C VAL A 195 -2.60 -8.34 -5.30
N MET A 196 -3.60 -8.79 -4.55
CA MET A 196 -4.02 -10.17 -4.45
C MET A 196 -5.35 -10.38 -5.16
N SER A 197 -5.47 -11.48 -5.89
CA SER A 197 -6.72 -11.91 -6.52
C SER A 197 -7.12 -13.27 -5.98
N HIS A 198 -8.43 -13.54 -6.00
CA HIS A 198 -9.01 -14.82 -5.61
C HIS A 198 -9.84 -15.35 -6.77
N ASP A 199 -9.43 -16.49 -7.32
CA ASP A 199 -10.16 -17.19 -8.36
C ASP A 199 -10.46 -18.64 -7.96
N HIS A 200 -10.85 -19.47 -8.92
CA HIS A 200 -11.18 -20.88 -8.67
C HIS A 200 -9.98 -21.75 -8.23
N TRP A 201 -8.74 -21.26 -8.36
CA TRP A 201 -7.53 -21.90 -7.85
C TRP A 201 -7.11 -21.36 -6.48
N GLY A 202 -7.82 -20.37 -5.95
CA GLY A 202 -7.55 -19.73 -4.67
C GLY A 202 -6.78 -18.41 -4.80
N TRP A 203 -6.10 -18.03 -3.73
CA TRP A 203 -5.38 -16.77 -3.64
C TRP A 203 -4.08 -16.78 -4.43
N HIS A 204 -3.81 -15.70 -5.16
CA HIS A 204 -2.52 -15.49 -5.81
C HIS A 204 -2.17 -14.00 -5.85
N ILE A 205 -0.87 -13.71 -5.99
CA ILE A 205 -0.36 -12.34 -6.08
C ILE A 205 -0.25 -11.95 -7.54
N VAL A 206 -0.98 -10.91 -7.93
CA VAL A 206 -0.98 -10.35 -9.29
C VAL A 206 0.22 -9.42 -9.48
N SER A 207 0.48 -8.57 -8.49
CA SER A 207 1.63 -7.66 -8.50
C SER A 207 2.03 -7.29 -7.07
N SER A 208 3.22 -6.73 -6.90
CA SER A 208 3.69 -6.23 -5.61
C SER A 208 4.54 -4.99 -5.78
N ARG A 209 4.34 -4.01 -4.90
CA ARG A 209 5.22 -2.85 -4.77
C ARG A 209 5.90 -2.88 -3.42
N ARG A 210 7.20 -2.62 -3.40
CA ARG A 210 7.96 -2.42 -2.17
C ARG A 210 7.78 -0.98 -1.72
N ASN A 211 7.22 -0.77 -0.54
CA ASN A 211 6.99 0.55 0.02
C ASN A 211 8.31 1.12 0.59
N TRP A 212 9.04 0.31 1.35
CA TRP A 212 10.37 0.65 1.87
C TRP A 212 11.18 -0.60 2.25
N VAL A 213 12.51 -0.42 2.35
CA VAL A 213 13.48 -1.38 2.90
C VAL A 213 14.47 -0.61 3.77
N SER A 214 14.86 -1.23 4.88
CA SER A 214 15.92 -0.77 5.78
C SER A 214 16.87 -1.90 6.11
#